data_AF-A0A8J1M0E5-F1
#
_entry.id   AF-A0A8J1M0E5-F1
#
_cell.length_a   1.000
_cell.length_b   1.000
_cell.length_c   1.000
_cell.angle_alpha   90.00
_cell.angle_beta   90.00
_cell.angle_gamma   90.00
#
_symmetry.space_group_name_H-M   'P 1'
#
loop_
_entity.id
_entity.type
_entity.pdbx_description
1 polymer ?
#
loop_
_entity_poly.entity_id
_entity_poly.type
_entity_poly.pdbx_seq_one_letter_code
_entity_poly.pdbx_strand_id
1 'polypeptide(L)'
;MINLPITNKITLGKELGSGGHGQVYQGQHAKKGKVAVKVVSLEDEEDQDWVREELYFLSKFSAHRNVATYHGAYFQPKASEEEPDKLWVSKSFMMF
;
A
#
# COMPACT_ATOMS: atom_id res chain seq x y z
N MET A 1 -8.99 8.48 -14.41
CA MET A 1 -7.71 7.74 -14.32
C MET A 1 -6.85 8.41 -13.25
N ILE A 2 -6.62 7.74 -12.13
CA ILE A 2 -5.78 8.28 -11.05
C ILE A 2 -4.33 7.97 -11.43
N ASN A 3 -3.55 9.00 -11.75
CA ASN A 3 -2.15 8.84 -12.12
C ASN A 3 -1.33 8.71 -10.83
N LEU A 4 -0.93 7.48 -10.46
CA LEU A 4 -0.15 7.22 -9.25
C LEU A 4 1.35 7.31 -9.55
N PRO A 5 2.16 7.94 -8.67
CA PRO A 5 3.59 8.09 -8.90
C PRO A 5 4.30 6.74 -8.92
N ILE A 6 5.20 6.58 -9.91
CA ILE A 6 6.07 5.41 -10.07
C ILE A 6 7.05 5.34 -8.88
N THR A 7 7.25 4.12 -8.40
CA THR A 7 7.75 3.64 -7.09
C THR A 7 9.15 4.09 -6.61
N ASN A 8 9.75 5.16 -7.13
CA ASN A 8 11.13 5.59 -6.81
C ASN A 8 11.33 6.17 -5.38
N LYS A 9 10.37 6.05 -4.46
CA LYS A 9 10.42 6.70 -3.14
C LYS A 9 10.43 5.74 -1.94
N ILE A 10 10.17 4.45 -2.15
CA ILE A 10 10.07 3.46 -1.08
C ILE A 10 10.87 2.21 -1.44
N THR A 11 11.73 1.76 -0.51
CA THR A 11 12.39 0.46 -0.59
C THR A 11 11.72 -0.51 0.37
N LEU A 12 11.31 -1.68 -0.12
CA LEU A 12 10.77 -2.75 0.72
C LEU A 12 11.90 -3.48 1.47
N GLY A 13 11.63 -3.85 2.71
CA GLY A 13 12.52 -4.65 3.55
C GLY A 13 11.82 -5.93 4.01
N LYS A 14 11.89 -6.20 5.32
CA LYS A 14 11.35 -7.42 5.94
C LYS A 14 9.82 -7.50 5.80
N GLU A 15 9.31 -8.70 5.52
CA GLU A 15 7.89 -9.04 5.66
C GLU A 15 7.48 -9.06 7.14
N LEU A 16 6.40 -8.34 7.44
CA LEU A 16 5.84 -8.19 8.79
C LEU A 16 4.66 -9.13 9.03
N GLY A 17 3.99 -9.57 7.97
CA GLY A 17 2.93 -10.56 8.01
C GLY A 17 1.97 -10.42 6.83
N SER A 18 0.95 -11.28 6.80
CA SER A 18 -0.16 -11.20 5.86
C SER A 18 -1.32 -10.42 6.47
N GLY A 19 -1.81 -9.41 5.74
CA GLY A 19 -3.13 -8.83 5.97
C GLY A 19 -4.19 -9.60 5.16
N GLY A 20 -5.47 -9.31 5.39
CA GLY A 20 -6.58 -10.01 4.72
C GLY A 20 -6.48 -10.05 3.19
N HIS A 21 -6.01 -8.96 2.58
CA HIS A 21 -5.93 -8.80 1.12
C HIS A 21 -4.52 -8.39 0.68
N GLY A 22 -3.49 -9.06 1.19
CA GLY A 22 -2.12 -8.86 0.75
C GLY A 22 -1.08 -8.78 1.86
N GLN A 23 0.19 -8.83 1.47
CA GLN A 23 1.34 -8.91 2.37
C GLN A 23 1.75 -7.53 2.87
N VAL A 24 2.16 -7.46 4.14
CA VAL A 24 2.63 -6.23 4.77
C VAL A 24 4.13 -6.33 4.98
N TYR A 25 4.85 -5.31 4.53
CA TYR A 25 6.29 -5.19 4.64
C TYR A 25 6.68 -3.95 5.43
N GLN A 26 7.83 -3.99 6.06
CA GLN A 26 8.52 -2.80 6.51
C GLN A 26 9.16 -2.12 5.30
N GLY A 27 8.72 -0.89 5.00
CA GLY A 27 9.33 -0.05 3.97
C GLY A 27 10.19 1.06 4.56
N GLN A 28 11.12 1.57 3.74
CA GLN A 28 11.90 2.77 4.01
C GLN A 28 11.50 3.85 3.00
N HIS A 29 10.79 4.90 3.45
CA HIS A 29 10.39 6.02 2.62
C HIS A 29 11.36 7.20 2.80
N ALA A 30 11.87 7.76 1.70
CA ALA A 30 12.95 8.76 1.70
C ALA A 30 12.74 9.94 2.66
N LYS A 31 11.50 10.44 2.81
CA LYS A 31 11.17 11.56 3.71
C LYS A 31 10.53 11.17 5.06
N LYS A 32 9.97 9.96 5.15
CA LYS A 32 9.12 9.57 6.30
C LYS A 32 9.81 8.56 7.21
N GLY A 33 10.96 8.03 6.80
CA GLY A 33 11.64 6.98 7.54
C GLY A 33 10.94 5.64 7.34
N LYS A 34 10.85 4.87 8.42
CA LYS A 34 10.19 3.56 8.41
C LYS A 34 8.68 3.70 8.27
N VAL A 35 8.12 2.94 7.34
CA VAL A 35 6.68 2.90 7.04
C VAL A 35 6.22 1.45 6.93
N ALA A 36 4.92 1.20 7.13
CA ALA A 36 4.31 -0.06 6.74
C ALA A 36 3.84 0.05 5.28
N VAL A 37 4.10 -0.97 4.47
CA VAL A 37 3.66 -1.04 3.08
C VAL A 37 2.86 -2.31 2.90
N LYS A 38 1.58 -2.17 2.60
CA LYS A 38 0.75 -3.30 2.19
C LYS A 38 0.82 -3.43 0.67
N VAL A 39 1.22 -4.59 0.18
CA VAL A 39 1.26 -4.92 -1.25
C VAL A 39 0.03 -5.75 -1.56
N VAL A 40 -0.78 -5.26 -2.49
CA VAL A 40 -2.04 -5.89 -2.93
C VAL A 40 -1.88 -6.27 -4.39
N SER A 41 -2.12 -7.53 -4.75
CA SER A 41 -2.24 -7.95 -6.15
C SER A 41 -3.60 -7.52 -6.68
N LEU A 42 -3.66 -7.07 -7.93
CA LEU A 42 -4.89 -6.67 -8.60
C LEU A 42 -5.25 -7.74 -9.63
N GLU A 43 -5.64 -8.92 -9.16
CA GLU A 43 -5.89 -10.09 -10.02
C GLU A 43 -7.28 -10.02 -10.67
N ASP A 44 -8.26 -9.53 -9.93
CA ASP A 44 -9.65 -9.40 -10.38
C ASP A 44 -10.31 -8.07 -9.97
N GLU A 45 -11.61 -7.94 -10.27
CA GLU A 45 -12.39 -6.75 -9.94
C GLU A 45 -12.66 -6.62 -8.43
N GLU A 46 -12.73 -7.74 -7.70
CA GLU A 46 -12.95 -7.75 -6.24
C GLU A 46 -11.72 -7.18 -5.51
N ASP A 47 -10.52 -7.55 -5.91
CA ASP A 47 -9.26 -6.97 -5.43
C ASP A 47 -9.20 -5.46 -5.68
N GLN A 48 -9.64 -5.02 -6.87
CA GLN A 48 -9.69 -3.62 -7.23
C GLN A 48 -10.70 -2.83 -6.39
N ASP A 49 -11.89 -3.37 -6.15
CA ASP A 49 -12.89 -2.72 -5.33
C ASP A 49 -12.47 -2.66 -3.87
N TRP A 50 -11.91 -3.74 -3.34
CA TRP A 50 -11.36 -3.75 -1.98
C TRP A 50 -10.30 -2.66 -1.78
N VAL A 51 -9.35 -2.56 -2.71
CA VAL A 51 -8.27 -1.58 -2.56
C VAL A 51 -8.79 -0.15 -2.75
N ARG A 52 -9.79 0.06 -3.61
CA ARG A 52 -10.48 1.36 -3.73
C ARG A 52 -11.13 1.76 -2.40
N GLU A 53 -11.77 0.83 -1.71
CA GLU A 53 -12.37 1.08 -0.40
C GLU A 53 -11.32 1.38 0.68
N GLU A 54 -10.21 0.61 0.77
CA GLU A 54 -9.13 0.91 1.72
C GLU A 54 -8.56 2.31 1.46
N LEU A 55 -8.29 2.65 0.19
CA LEU A 55 -7.78 3.96 -0.17
C LEU A 55 -8.78 5.07 0.13
N TYR A 56 -10.07 4.87 -0.16
CA TYR A 56 -11.12 5.82 0.17
C TYR A 56 -11.14 6.08 1.68
N PHE A 57 -11.20 5.03 2.49
CA PHE A 57 -11.23 5.13 3.94
C PHE A 57 -9.98 5.83 4.48
N LEU A 58 -8.79 5.39 4.07
CA LEU A 58 -7.52 5.97 4.52
C LEU A 58 -7.38 7.43 4.08
N SER A 59 -7.78 7.78 2.86
CA SER A 59 -7.72 9.16 2.38
C SER A 59 -8.61 10.11 3.18
N LYS A 60 -9.75 9.63 3.70
CA LYS A 60 -10.73 10.44 4.43
C LYS A 60 -10.46 10.49 5.94
N PHE A 61 -10.04 9.38 6.53
CA PHE A 61 -10.09 9.20 7.99
C PHE A 61 -8.72 9.04 8.67
N SER A 62 -7.63 8.95 7.91
CA SER A 62 -6.29 8.69 8.47
C SER A 62 -5.66 9.84 9.29
N ALA A 63 -6.32 11.00 9.37
CA ALA A 63 -5.91 12.09 10.24
C ALA A 63 -6.23 11.82 11.73
N HIS A 64 -7.08 10.83 12.02
CA HIS A 64 -7.44 10.48 13.39
C HIS A 64 -6.29 9.72 14.08
N ARG A 65 -5.98 10.06 15.34
CA ARG A 65 -4.88 9.48 16.12
C ARG A 65 -4.91 7.96 16.29
N ASN A 66 -6.09 7.36 16.20
CA ASN A 66 -6.28 5.91 16.31
C ASN A 66 -6.44 5.22 14.94
N VAL A 67 -6.09 5.88 13.84
CA VAL A 67 -6.07 5.32 12.49
C VAL A 67 -4.65 5.45 11.93
N ALA A 68 -4.15 4.42 11.25
CA ALA A 68 -2.83 4.50 10.62
C ALA A 68 -2.80 5.69 9.64
N THR A 69 -1.82 6.58 9.80
CA THR A 69 -1.69 7.74 8.93
C THR A 69 -1.35 7.29 7.52
N TYR A 70 -2.16 7.66 6.54
CA TYR A 70 -1.94 7.34 5.13
C TYR A 70 -0.79 8.17 4.57
N HIS A 71 0.11 7.53 3.81
CA HIS A 71 1.26 8.21 3.20
C HIS A 71 1.22 8.21 1.68
N GLY A 72 0.40 7.36 1.07
CA GLY A 72 0.21 7.31 -0.38
C GLY A 72 0.06 5.89 -0.91
N ALA A 73 -0.30 5.79 -2.18
CA ALA A 73 -0.38 4.55 -2.93
C ALA A 73 0.49 4.63 -4.19
N TYR A 74 1.10 3.51 -4.57
CA TYR A 74 2.03 3.45 -5.68
C TYR A 74 1.70 2.24 -6.53
N PHE A 75 1.50 2.48 -7.82
CA PHE A 75 1.24 1.42 -8.78
C PHE A 75 2.55 0.77 -9.21
N GLN A 76 2.58 -0.54 -9.14
CA GLN A 76 3.65 -1.36 -9.67
C GLN A 76 3.06 -2.19 -10.82
N PRO A 77 3.35 -1.82 -12.09
CA PRO A 77 2.90 -2.62 -13.21
C PRO A 77 3.51 -4.02 -13.16
N LYS A 78 2.79 -4.99 -13.71
CA LYS A 78 3.25 -6.35 -13.87
C LYS A 78 4.61 -6.43 -14.58
N ALA A 79 5.46 -7.34 -14.12
CA ALA A 79 6.79 -7.57 -14.70
C ALA A 79 6.74 -8.49 -15.93
N SER A 80 5.73 -9.35 -16.02
CA SER A 80 5.45 -10.23 -17.15
C SER A 80 3.92 -10.41 -17.31
N GLU A 81 3.48 -11.12 -18.36
CA GLU A 81 2.04 -11.38 -18.58
C GLU A 81 1.43 -12.31 -17.52
N GLU A 82 2.26 -13.13 -16.88
CA GLU A 82 1.85 -14.10 -15.87
C GLU A 82 1.74 -13.50 -14.45
N GLU A 83 2.31 -12.31 -14.23
CA GLU A 83 2.19 -11.61 -12.95
C GLU A 83 1.03 -10.59 -12.98
N PRO A 84 0.26 -10.45 -11.89
CA PRO A 84 -0.72 -9.37 -11.79
C PRO A 84 -0.05 -8.03 -11.53
N ASP A 85 -0.74 -6.95 -11.89
CA ASP A 85 -0.41 -5.62 -11.42
C ASP A 85 -0.51 -5.57 -9.89
N LYS A 86 0.32 -4.74 -9.25
CA LYS A 86 0.36 -4.62 -7.79
C LYS A 86 0.15 -3.17 -7.37
N LEU A 87 -0.50 -2.98 -6.23
CA LEU A 87 -0.64 -1.68 -5.59
C LEU A 87 0.01 -1.70 -4.21
N TRP A 88 0.89 -0.74 -3.96
CA TRP A 88 1.55 -0.57 -2.68
C TRP A 88 0.87 0.55 -1.91
N VAL A 89 0.24 0.21 -0.78
CA VAL A 89 -0.41 1.17 0.12
C VAL A 89 0.52 1.44 1.30
N SER A 90 1.06 2.66 1.39
CA SER A 90 1.98 3.08 2.45
C SER A 90 1.26 3.80 3.58
N LYS A 91 1.55 3.40 4.83
CA LYS A 91 0.98 3.98 6.05
C LYS A 91 1.96 3.97 7.23
N SER A 92 1.63 4.71 8.29
CA SER A 92 2.42 4.69 9.54
C SER A 92 2.31 3.33 10.24
N PHE A 93 3.32 3.01 11.05
CA PHE A 93 3.17 1.94 12.04
C PHE A 93 2.18 2.37 13.12
N MET A 94 1.28 1.47 13.50
CA MET A 94 0.47 1.62 14.70
C MET A 94 1.11 0.78 15.79
N MET A 95 1.38 1.40 16.94
CA MET A 95 1.72 0.67 18.16
C MET A 95 0.41 0.45 18.91
N PHE A 96 0.03 -0.81 19.13
CA PHE A 96 -1.07 -1.19 20.01
C PHE A 96 -0.52 -1.49 21.41
#